data_AF-A0A6A0AKF4-F1
#
_entry.id   AF-A0A6A0AKF4-F1
#
_cell.length_a   1.000
_cell.length_b   1.000
_cell.length_c   1.000
_cell.angle_alpha   90.00
_cell.angle_beta   90.00
_cell.angle_gamma   90.00
#
_symmetry.space_group_name_H-M   'P 1'
#
loop_
_entity.id
_entity.type
_entity.pdbx_description
1 polymer ?
#
loop_
_entity_poly.entity_id
_entity_poly.type
_entity_poly.pdbx_seq_one_letter_code
_entity_poly.pdbx_strand_id
1 'polypeptide(L)' 'MFGVPYQYTLSRILRARLDYLRETFHIKEDDYLAFDAVRQAAQCVGRVIRSKADYGMMVFADKRY' A
#
# COMPACT_ATOMS: atom_id res chain seq x y z
N MET A 1 -2.25 -12.69 -3.73
CA MET A 1 -1.25 -11.70 -3.30
C MET A 1 -0.57 -12.23 -2.06
N PHE A 2 0.74 -12.43 -2.11
CA PHE A 2 1.52 -12.95 -0.98
C PHE A 2 2.16 -11.79 -0.24
N GLY A 3 1.80 -11.62 1.03
CA GLY A 3 2.30 -10.51 1.82
C GLY A 3 1.73 -9.13 1.44
N VAL A 4 1.99 -8.15 2.29
CA VAL A 4 1.69 -6.73 2.07
C VAL A 4 2.90 -6.05 1.40
N PRO A 5 2.75 -5.30 0.29
CA PRO A 5 3.86 -4.78 -0.51
C PRO A 5 4.41 -3.49 0.13
N TYR A 6 5.13 -3.62 1.23
CA TYR A 6 5.78 -2.49 1.89
C TYR A 6 7.03 -2.02 1.14
N GLN A 7 7.26 -0.71 1.14
CA GLN A 7 8.49 -0.11 0.66
C GLN A 7 9.65 -0.32 1.65
N TYR A 8 10.89 -0.17 1.17
CA TYR A 8 12.08 -0.24 1.99
C TYR A 8 12.20 0.97 2.94
N THR A 9 11.93 0.73 4.23
CA THR A 9 11.83 1.75 5.29
C THR A 9 13.15 2.40 5.68
N LEU A 10 14.29 1.78 5.37
CA LEU A 10 15.61 2.34 5.67
C LEU A 10 16.16 3.22 4.52
N SER A 11 15.37 3.46 3.47
CA SER A 11 15.75 4.39 2.40
C SER A 11 15.85 5.82 2.93
N ARG A 12 16.97 6.50 2.66
CA ARG A 12 17.18 7.92 3.03
C ARG A 12 16.11 8.83 2.43
N ILE A 13 15.69 8.56 1.18
CA ILE A 13 14.70 9.36 0.47
C ILE A 13 13.31 9.18 1.11
N LEU A 14 12.95 7.94 1.45
CA LEU A 14 11.67 7.66 2.08
C LEU A 14 11.58 8.31 3.47
N ARG A 15 12.63 8.21 4.28
CA ARG A 15 12.70 8.85 5.60
C ARG A 15 12.53 10.37 5.51
N ALA A 16 13.29 11.04 4.65
CA ALA A 16 13.15 12.49 4.46
C ALA A 16 11.73 12.89 4.03
N ARG A 17 11.07 12.07 3.19
CA ARG A 17 9.66 12.30 2.81
C ARG A 17 8.71 12.10 3.98
N LEU A 18 8.92 11.06 4.79
CA LEU A 18 8.12 10.78 5.98
C LEU A 18 8.24 11.89 7.01
N ASP A 19 9.46 12.39 7.25
CA ASP A 19 9.73 13.53 8.15
C ASP A 19 8.95 14.77 7.67
N TYR A 20 9.02 15.09 6.37
CA TYR A 20 8.27 16.20 5.78
C TYR A 20 6.75 16.04 5.93
N LEU A 21 6.22 14.84 5.68
CA LEU A 21 4.79 14.54 5.81
C LEU A 21 4.31 14.67 7.26
N ARG A 22 5.15 14.26 8.20
CA ARG A 22 4.89 14.35 9.64
C ARG A 22 4.88 15.79 10.11
N GLU A 23 5.87 16.60 9.72
CA GLU A 23 5.98 18.00 10.16
C GLU A 23 4.93 18.90 9.49
N THR A 24 4.69 18.72 8.20
CA THR A 24 3.82 19.63 7.42
C THR A 24 2.34 19.24 7.53
N PHE A 25 2.05 17.95 7.45
CA PHE A 25 0.67 17.44 7.34
C PHE A 25 0.22 16.64 8.56
N HIS A 26 1.09 16.46 9.57
CA HIS A 26 0.78 15.70 10.80
C HIS A 26 0.36 14.25 10.51
N ILE A 27 0.82 13.71 9.39
CA ILE A 27 0.57 12.32 9.00
C ILE A 27 1.59 11.44 9.70
N LYS A 28 1.13 10.39 10.39
CA LYS A 28 2.02 9.41 11.01
C LYS A 28 2.69 8.55 9.93
N GLU A 29 3.92 8.15 10.21
CA GLU A 29 4.72 7.33 9.30
C GLU A 29 4.03 5.99 9.00
N ASP A 30 3.48 5.35 10.03
CA ASP A 30 2.75 4.07 9.90
C ASP A 30 1.50 4.19 9.01
N ASP A 31 0.76 5.29 9.13
CA ASP A 31 -0.45 5.52 8.32
C ASP A 31 -0.08 5.68 6.84
N TYR A 32 1.02 6.39 6.55
CA TYR A 32 1.53 6.53 5.18
C TYR A 32 2.02 5.18 4.61
N LEU A 33 2.76 4.40 5.40
CA LEU A 33 3.27 3.10 4.98
C LEU A 33 2.13 2.11 4.69
N ALA A 34 1.11 2.08 5.55
CA ALA A 34 -0.09 1.27 5.32
C ALA A 34 -0.85 1.74 4.07
N PHE A 35 -1.03 3.05 3.91
CA PHE A 35 -1.67 3.63 2.73
C PHE A 35 -0.96 3.24 1.44
N ASP A 36 0.37 3.40 1.36
CA ASP A 36 1.10 3.09 0.12
C ASP A 36 1.04 1.60 -0.21
N ALA A 37 1.17 0.74 0.80
CA ALA A 37 1.11 -0.70 0.60
C ALA A 37 -0.27 -1.16 0.12
N VAL A 38 -1.35 -0.64 0.70
CA VAL A 38 -2.72 -0.94 0.24
C VAL A 38 -2.96 -0.37 -1.16
N ARG A 39 -2.46 0.84 -1.45
CA ARG A 39 -2.56 1.45 -2.78
C ARG A 39 -1.91 0.57 -3.85
N GLN A 40 -0.71 0.06 -3.61
CA GLN A 40 -0.04 -0.85 -4.54
C GLN A 40 -0.78 -2.17 -4.69
N ALA A 41 -1.26 -2.75 -3.58
CA ALA A 41 -2.05 -3.97 -3.60
C ALA A 41 -3.33 -3.83 -4.44
N ALA A 42 -4.07 -2.75 -4.23
CA ALA A 42 -5.29 -2.44 -4.95
C ALA A 42 -5.06 -2.26 -6.45
N GLN A 43 -3.92 -1.69 -6.86
CA GLN A 43 -3.57 -1.55 -8.28
C GLN A 43 -3.41 -2.90 -8.98
N CYS A 44 -2.82 -3.90 -8.30
CA CYS A 44 -2.70 -5.25 -8.84
C CYS A 44 -4.07 -5.95 -8.86
N VAL A 45 -4.80 -5.86 -7.75
CA VAL A 45 -6.08 -6.56 -7.55
C VAL A 45 -7.17 -6.01 -8.48
N GLY A 46 -7.19 -4.70 -8.71
CA GLY A 46 -8.11 -4.04 -9.65
C GLY A 46 -7.90 -4.46 -11.11
N ARG A 47 -6.85 -5.22 -11.44
CA ARG A 47 -6.69 -5.80 -12.79
C ARG A 47 -7.56 -7.03 -13.03
N VAL A 48 -8.07 -7.67 -11.97
CA VAL A 48 -8.80 -8.95 -12.01
C VAL A 48 -10.23 -8.77 -12.54
N ILE A 49 -10.87 -7.64 -12.26
CA ILE A 49 -12.24 -7.33 -12.73
C ILE A 49 -12.18 -6.02 -13.51
N ARG A 50 -12.67 -6.01 -14.76
CA ARG A 50 -12.66 -4.80 -15.62
C ARG A 50 -14.03 -4.44 -16.17
N SER A 51 -14.92 -5.40 -16.28
CA SER A 51 -16.31 -5.24 -16.72
C SER A 51 -17.28 -5.67 -15.63
N LYS A 52 -18.53 -5.19 -15.74
CA LYS A 52 -19.63 -5.57 -14.82
C LYS A 52 -20.02 -7.05 -14.90
N ALA A 53 -19.69 -7.71 -16.02
CA ALA A 53 -19.96 -9.13 -16.23
C ALA A 53 -18.81 -10.04 -15.80
N ASP A 54 -17.66 -9.47 -15.42
CA ASP A 54 -16.49 -10.26 -15.03
C ASP A 54 -16.66 -10.77 -13.59
N TYR A 55 -16.19 -11.99 -13.34
CA TYR A 55 -16.05 -12.57 -12.01
C TYR A 55 -14.60 -12.98 -11.81
N GLY A 56 -14.10 -12.85 -10.59
CA GLY A 56 -12.73 -13.25 -10.27
C GLY A 56 -12.55 -13.44 -8.77
N MET A 57 -11.57 -14.25 -8.40
CA MET A 57 -11.19 -14.49 -7.00
C MET A 57 -9.88 -13.77 -6.70
N MET A 58 -9.86 -13.02 -5.61
CA MET A 58 -8.69 -12.28 -5.13
C MET A 58 -8.34 -12.83 -3.74
N VAL A 59 -7.13 -13.39 -3.59
CA VAL A 59 -6.68 -13.96 -2.31
C VAL A 59 -5.57 -13.09 -1.73
N PHE A 60 -5.73 -12.67 -0.48
CA PHE A 60 -4.72 -11.96 0.30
C PHE A 60 -4.16 -12.89 1.37
N ALA A 61 -2.93 -13.37 1.18
CA ALA A 61 -2.31 -14.37 2.03
C ALA A 61 -1.36 -13.71 3.05
N ASP A 62 -1.89 -12.85 3.92
CA ASP A 62 -1.17 -12.25 5.04
C ASP A 62 -2.16 -11.83 6.14
N LYS A 63 -1.81 -12.02 7.42
CA LYS A 63 -2.63 -11.61 8.58
C LYS A 63 -2.79 -10.09 8.71
N ARG A 64 -1.89 -9.32 8.10
CA ARG A 64 -1.88 -7.86 8.16
C ARG A 64 -2.90 -7.18 7.22
N TYR A 65 -3.49 -7.94 6.29
CA TYR A 65 -4.66 -7.50 5.52
C TYR A 65 -5.93 -7.71 6.34
#